data_AF-A0A2E5WXY2-F1
#
_entry.id   AF-A0A2E5WXY2-F1
#
_cell.length_a   1.000
_cell.length_b   1.000
_cell.length_c   1.000
_cell.angle_alpha   90.00
_cell.angle_beta   90.00
_cell.angle_gamma   90.00
#
_symmetry.space_group_name_H-M   'P 1'
#
loop_
_entity.id
_entity.type
_entity.pdbx_description
1 polymer ?
#
loop_
_entity_poly.entity_id
_entity_poly.type
_entity_poly.pdbx_seq_one_letter_code
_entity_poly.pdbx_strand_id
1 'polypeptide(L)'
;MSMLSKVDELIESSHDEVLMCKKWNVFYRDNLYKEVYGRIWPSTHRYYFEANPSFLTEYKNFADMQRFPIIMLRDGLITLSAFFLSNPKPPADLESIFLVSKKWEHIVPKPWHKNVALYSFSRPKVAKKPITVLGFGIFNEYSFWKNTPEECFLRVKDLIPADSKKVFYMPMRERSVFQSVDESPVYTNSLKLLFQHFGSDFELITNNNKVLSTKLEAGDAILNITPDNLLCSDNYLNHFFSSKNIGELGLEETKSASSGRKYALSLYHDVCISEINSEGEAFASMFYKMRILNVKPSELNPKFHIFLKELNRKGSLKI
;
A
#
# COMPACT_ATOMS: atom_id res chain seq x y z
N MET A 1 24.84 16.94 2.53
CA MET A 1 24.56 15.51 2.34
C MET A 1 23.18 15.38 1.70
N SER A 2 23.04 14.65 0.59
CA SER A 2 21.75 14.44 -0.08
C SER A 2 20.83 13.54 0.77
N MET A 3 19.53 13.51 0.46
CA MET A 3 18.61 12.63 1.17
C MET A 3 18.98 11.16 0.93
N LEU A 4 19.37 10.81 -0.30
CA LEU A 4 19.79 9.45 -0.63
C LEU A 4 21.06 9.03 0.12
N SER A 5 22.05 9.93 0.28
CA SER A 5 23.24 9.59 1.07
C SER A 5 22.92 9.32 2.55
N LYS A 6 21.96 10.05 3.13
CA LYS A 6 21.49 9.76 4.50
C LYS A 6 20.80 8.40 4.58
N VAL A 7 19.98 8.08 3.58
CA VAL A 7 19.30 6.77 3.50
C VAL A 7 20.32 5.64 3.36
N ASP A 8 21.31 5.79 2.47
CA ASP A 8 22.43 4.85 2.32
C ASP A 8 23.09 4.60 3.69
N GLU A 9 23.53 5.66 4.38
CA GLU A 9 24.18 5.57 5.69
C GLU A 9 23.31 4.87 6.74
N LEU A 10 22.01 5.17 6.81
CA LEU A 10 21.10 4.56 7.77
C LEU A 10 20.81 3.09 7.47
N ILE A 11 20.72 2.70 6.20
CA ILE A 11 20.49 1.31 5.81
C ILE A 11 21.78 0.48 6.01
N GLU A 12 22.93 0.99 5.58
CA GLU A 12 24.23 0.31 5.73
C GLU A 12 24.66 0.18 7.20
N SER A 13 24.34 1.16 8.04
CA SER A 13 24.60 1.07 9.49
C SER A 13 23.58 0.21 10.24
N SER A 14 22.47 -0.19 9.59
CA SER A 14 21.43 -1.02 10.20
C SER A 14 21.80 -2.51 10.19
N HIS A 15 22.82 -2.86 10.97
CA HIS A 15 23.24 -4.25 11.18
C HIS A 15 23.08 -4.71 12.64
N ASP A 16 22.35 -3.92 13.43
CA ASP A 16 22.20 -4.15 14.86
C ASP A 16 20.98 -5.03 15.17
N GLU A 17 21.19 -6.22 15.74
CA GLU A 17 20.14 -7.12 16.24
C GLU A 17 19.15 -6.40 17.18
N VAL A 18 19.61 -5.33 17.84
CA VAL A 18 18.78 -4.47 18.69
C VAL A 18 17.69 -3.73 17.89
N LEU A 19 17.97 -3.28 16.66
CA LEU A 19 16.97 -2.68 15.78
C LEU A 19 15.93 -3.72 15.36
N MET A 20 16.38 -4.93 15.00
CA MET A 20 15.52 -6.07 14.65
C MET A 20 14.52 -6.43 15.75
N CYS A 21 14.96 -6.63 17.00
CA CYS A 21 14.04 -6.94 18.11
C CYS A 21 13.07 -5.78 18.41
N LYS A 22 13.50 -4.52 18.25
CA LYS A 22 12.64 -3.34 18.42
C LYS A 22 11.58 -3.22 17.33
N LYS A 23 11.88 -3.58 16.07
CA LYS A 23 10.93 -3.55 14.93
C LYS A 23 9.68 -4.40 15.19
N TRP A 24 9.80 -5.49 15.94
CA TRP A 24 8.70 -6.42 16.19
C TRP A 24 7.89 -6.08 17.45
N ASN A 25 8.44 -5.22 18.32
CA ASN A 25 7.80 -4.77 19.55
C ASN A 25 6.95 -3.50 19.29
N VAL A 26 5.75 -3.73 18.77
CA VAL A 26 4.84 -2.66 18.34
C VAL A 26 3.81 -2.30 19.41
N PHE A 27 3.61 -1.00 19.58
CA PHE A 27 2.65 -0.42 20.51
C PHE A 27 1.58 0.32 19.70
N TYR A 28 0.59 -0.42 19.20
CA TYR A 28 -0.55 0.17 18.49
C TYR A 28 -1.10 1.37 19.29
N ARG A 29 -1.42 2.45 18.57
CA ARG A 29 -1.92 3.68 19.19
C ARG A 29 -3.09 3.41 20.15
N ASP A 30 -3.98 2.51 19.75
CA ASP A 30 -5.10 1.98 20.55
C ASP A 30 -5.61 0.64 19.97
N ASN A 31 -6.59 0.03 20.66
CA ASN A 31 -7.21 -1.24 20.25
C ASN A 31 -7.93 -1.15 18.89
N LEU A 32 -8.44 0.02 18.51
CA LEU A 32 -9.14 0.20 17.24
C LEU A 32 -8.17 0.00 16.07
N TYR A 33 -6.95 0.53 16.15
CA TYR A 33 -5.95 0.30 15.10
C TYR A 33 -5.46 -1.14 15.01
N LYS A 34 -5.40 -1.86 16.14
CA LYS A 34 -5.15 -3.30 16.13
C LYS A 34 -6.25 -4.06 15.37
N GLU A 35 -7.50 -3.67 15.55
CA GLU A 35 -8.63 -4.26 14.81
C GLU A 35 -8.56 -3.92 13.31
N VAL A 36 -8.32 -2.65 12.96
CA VAL A 36 -8.07 -2.18 11.58
C VAL A 36 -7.02 -3.04 10.89
N TYR A 37 -5.89 -3.28 11.56
CA TYR A 37 -4.78 -4.08 11.05
C TYR A 37 -5.19 -5.53 10.76
N GLY A 38 -5.99 -6.12 11.66
CA GLY A 38 -6.55 -7.46 11.51
C GLY A 38 -7.55 -7.57 10.35
N ARG A 39 -8.38 -6.54 10.11
CA ARG A 39 -9.39 -6.52 9.03
C ARG A 39 -8.78 -6.55 7.62
N ILE A 40 -7.52 -6.14 7.46
CA ILE A 40 -6.84 -6.08 6.17
C ILE A 40 -5.75 -7.14 5.99
N TRP A 41 -5.57 -8.01 6.98
CA TRP A 41 -4.72 -9.20 6.91
C TRP A 41 -5.11 -10.11 5.72
N PRO A 42 -4.16 -10.78 5.05
CA PRO A 42 -2.72 -10.82 5.28
C PRO A 42 -1.94 -9.66 4.66
N SER A 43 -2.60 -8.69 4.02
CA SER A 43 -1.91 -7.56 3.35
C SER A 43 -1.00 -6.79 4.31
N THR A 44 -1.38 -6.71 5.58
CA THR A 44 -0.63 -6.09 6.67
C THR A 44 0.46 -6.96 7.29
N HIS A 45 0.63 -8.22 6.90
CA HIS A 45 1.67 -9.06 7.49
C HIS A 45 3.03 -8.40 7.34
N ARG A 46 3.84 -8.49 8.40
CA ARG A 46 5.19 -7.95 8.45
C ARG A 46 6.14 -8.74 7.58
N TYR A 47 7.12 -8.05 7.02
CA TYR A 47 8.27 -8.61 6.34
C TYR A 47 9.52 -7.81 6.72
N TYR A 48 10.69 -8.44 6.57
CA TYR A 48 11.95 -7.81 6.94
C TYR A 48 12.40 -6.82 5.86
N PHE A 49 12.82 -5.63 6.31
CA PHE A 49 13.62 -4.68 5.58
C PHE A 49 14.30 -3.72 6.57
N GLU A 50 15.49 -3.23 6.24
CA GLU A 50 16.31 -2.31 7.02
C GLU A 50 15.52 -1.07 7.43
N ALA A 51 14.74 -0.50 6.50
CA ALA A 51 13.95 0.70 6.73
C ALA A 51 12.67 0.51 7.55
N ASN A 52 12.47 -0.60 8.25
CA ASN A 52 11.30 -0.85 9.11
C ASN A 52 9.93 -0.62 8.43
N PRO A 53 9.46 -1.55 7.58
CA PRO A 53 8.13 -1.48 6.98
C PRO A 53 7.05 -1.46 8.06
N SER A 54 6.33 -0.35 8.19
CA SER A 54 5.34 -0.17 9.26
C SER A 54 4.21 0.75 8.82
N PHE A 55 3.12 0.74 9.58
CA PHE A 55 2.04 1.70 9.43
C PHE A 55 2.15 2.78 10.49
N LEU A 56 1.75 4.02 10.17
CA LEU A 56 1.73 5.14 11.12
C LEU A 56 0.98 4.83 12.41
N THR A 57 -0.02 3.95 12.31
CA THR A 57 -0.91 3.54 13.39
C THR A 57 -0.27 2.54 14.37
N GLU A 58 0.88 1.97 14.00
CA GLU A 58 1.72 1.13 14.85
C GLU A 58 2.55 1.94 15.85
N TYR A 59 2.53 3.28 15.74
CA TYR A 59 3.25 4.18 16.64
C TYR A 59 2.29 5.00 17.49
N LYS A 60 2.63 5.18 18.76
CA LYS A 60 1.80 5.97 19.67
C LYS A 60 1.88 7.48 19.39
N ASN A 61 3.07 7.97 19.06
CA ASN A 61 3.38 9.39 18.86
C ASN A 61 4.74 9.57 18.15
N PHE A 62 5.16 10.83 17.93
CA PHE A 62 6.45 11.15 17.32
C PHE A 62 7.66 10.64 18.10
N ALA A 63 7.62 10.65 19.43
CA ALA A 63 8.73 10.13 20.24
C ALA A 63 8.92 8.62 20.04
N ASP A 64 7.83 7.88 19.83
CA ASP A 64 7.88 6.45 19.50
C ASP A 64 8.43 6.22 18.08
N MET A 65 8.03 7.04 17.10
CA MET A 65 8.59 7.00 15.74
C MET A 65 10.10 7.29 15.73
N GLN A 66 10.57 8.26 16.53
CA GLN A 66 11.98 8.65 16.62
C GLN A 66 12.92 7.54 17.10
N ARG A 67 12.38 6.46 17.68
CA ARG A 67 13.18 5.26 18.02
C ARG A 67 13.74 4.55 16.77
N PHE A 68 13.20 4.87 15.60
CA PHE A 68 13.59 4.32 14.32
C PHE A 68 14.12 5.47 13.44
N PRO A 69 15.40 5.45 13.05
CA PRO A 69 15.98 6.53 12.26
C PRO A 69 15.43 6.56 10.83
N ILE A 70 14.92 5.43 10.34
CA ILE A 70 14.27 5.30 9.05
C ILE A 70 13.03 4.39 9.16
N ILE A 71 11.93 4.80 8.54
CA ILE A 71 10.65 4.08 8.56
C ILE A 71 10.05 4.05 7.16
N MET A 72 9.74 2.85 6.63
CA MET A 72 9.04 2.67 5.37
C MET A 72 7.55 2.61 5.63
N LEU A 73 6.85 3.68 5.29
CA LEU A 73 5.42 3.82 5.53
C LEU A 73 4.63 3.04 4.48
N ARG A 74 3.96 1.99 4.96
CA ARG A 74 3.08 1.12 4.16
C ARG A 74 1.68 1.72 3.98
N ASP A 75 1.42 2.83 4.64
CA ASP A 75 0.20 3.63 4.61
C ASP A 75 -0.22 4.06 3.20
N GLY A 76 -1.52 4.06 2.94
CA GLY A 76 -2.13 4.61 1.73
C GLY A 76 -2.60 6.06 1.88
N LEU A 77 -3.37 6.54 0.90
CA LEU A 77 -3.87 7.92 0.84
C LEU A 77 -4.52 8.39 2.16
N ILE A 78 -5.33 7.54 2.79
CA ILE A 78 -6.19 7.96 3.91
C ILE A 78 -5.37 8.29 5.15
N THR A 79 -4.53 7.36 5.58
CA THR A 79 -3.69 7.52 6.78
C THR A 79 -2.59 8.55 6.53
N LEU A 80 -1.96 8.55 5.35
CA LEU A 80 -0.97 9.58 5.00
C LEU A 80 -1.58 10.98 4.98
N SER A 81 -2.76 11.15 4.36
CA SER A 81 -3.43 12.46 4.31
C SER A 81 -3.84 12.91 5.71
N ALA A 82 -4.42 12.02 6.54
CA ALA A 82 -4.77 12.36 7.92
C ALA A 82 -3.55 12.82 8.71
N PHE A 83 -2.42 12.13 8.55
CA PHE A 83 -1.16 12.44 9.22
C PHE A 83 -0.59 13.80 8.81
N PHE A 84 -0.39 14.04 7.51
CA PHE A 84 0.21 15.28 7.02
C PHE A 84 -0.71 16.50 7.18
N LEU A 85 -2.03 16.33 7.08
CA LEU A 85 -2.98 17.42 7.32
C LEU A 85 -3.08 17.77 8.81
N SER A 86 -2.94 16.78 9.70
CA SER A 86 -2.85 17.01 11.14
C SER A 86 -1.51 17.60 11.55
N ASN A 87 -0.44 17.30 10.81
CA ASN A 87 0.92 17.75 11.06
C ASN A 87 1.52 18.40 9.80
N PRO A 88 1.09 19.61 9.40
CA PRO A 88 1.57 20.24 8.16
C PRO A 88 3.07 20.55 8.15
N LYS A 89 3.70 20.54 9.34
CA LYS A 89 5.13 20.70 9.55
C LYS A 89 5.62 19.57 10.47
N PRO A 90 6.83 19.02 10.25
CA PRO A 90 7.42 18.08 11.19
C PRO A 90 7.73 18.76 12.53
N PRO A 91 7.75 18.01 13.65
CA PRO A 91 8.37 18.46 14.89
C PRO A 91 9.81 18.93 14.65
N ALA A 92 10.26 19.94 15.41
CA ALA A 92 11.56 20.57 15.18
C ALA A 92 12.74 19.60 15.38
N ASP A 93 12.57 18.66 16.30
CA ASP A 93 13.50 17.63 16.77
C ASP A 93 13.32 16.28 16.05
N LEU A 94 12.47 16.20 15.02
CA LEU A 94 12.28 14.95 14.28
C LEU A 94 13.49 14.64 13.39
N GLU A 95 14.25 13.61 13.77
CA GLU A 95 15.41 13.11 13.03
C GLU A 95 15.08 11.97 12.07
N SER A 96 13.98 11.24 12.31
CA SER A 96 13.59 10.12 11.45
C SER A 96 13.34 10.53 10.01
N ILE A 97 13.71 9.63 9.09
CA ILE A 97 13.38 9.69 7.68
C ILE A 97 12.21 8.74 7.40
N PHE A 98 11.17 9.25 6.74
CA PHE A 98 10.05 8.45 6.27
C PHE A 98 10.22 8.13 4.79
N LEU A 99 10.17 6.85 4.44
CA LEU A 99 10.01 6.42 3.06
C LEU A 99 8.51 6.38 2.76
N VAL A 100 8.04 7.26 1.88
CA VAL A 100 6.64 7.34 1.44
C VAL A 100 6.54 6.74 0.04
N SER A 101 5.48 5.99 -0.26
CA SER A 101 5.30 5.45 -1.61
C SER A 101 5.26 6.58 -2.63
N LYS A 102 5.99 6.42 -3.73
CA LYS A 102 6.03 7.40 -4.82
C LYS A 102 4.64 7.76 -5.35
N LYS A 103 3.68 6.83 -5.28
CA LYS A 103 2.26 7.07 -5.61
C LYS A 103 1.66 8.26 -4.84
N TRP A 104 2.15 8.52 -3.62
CA TRP A 104 1.62 9.54 -2.70
C TRP A 104 2.55 10.74 -2.50
N GLU A 105 3.57 10.88 -3.35
CA GLU A 105 4.49 12.02 -3.34
C GLU A 105 3.75 13.37 -3.30
N HIS A 106 2.71 13.51 -4.12
CA HIS A 106 1.94 14.75 -4.30
C HIS A 106 1.21 15.24 -3.03
N ILE A 107 1.00 14.39 -2.01
CA ILE A 107 0.37 14.80 -0.74
C ILE A 107 1.38 15.10 0.37
N VAL A 108 2.68 14.95 0.12
CA VAL A 108 3.72 15.29 1.09
C VAL A 108 3.87 16.83 1.16
N PRO A 109 3.84 17.46 2.35
CA PRO A 109 4.02 18.90 2.48
C PRO A 109 5.48 19.30 2.26
N LYS A 110 5.74 20.46 1.62
CA LYS A 110 7.10 21.04 1.48
C LYS A 110 7.93 21.04 2.77
N PRO A 111 7.39 21.43 3.95
CA PRO A 111 8.15 21.38 5.21
C PRO A 111 8.69 20.01 5.60
N TRP A 112 8.11 18.92 5.09
CA TRP A 112 8.51 17.54 5.35
C TRP A 112 9.60 17.02 4.41
N HIS A 113 9.94 17.73 3.33
CA HIS A 113 10.89 17.22 2.31
C HIS A 113 12.26 16.85 2.89
N LYS A 114 12.69 17.49 4.00
CA LYS A 114 13.94 17.16 4.70
C LYS A 114 13.90 15.86 5.51
N ASN A 115 12.71 15.31 5.73
CA ASN A 115 12.42 14.09 6.52
C ASN A 115 11.77 12.99 5.65
N VAL A 116 11.64 13.19 4.33
CA VAL A 116 10.92 12.26 3.46
C VAL A 116 11.77 11.89 2.25
N ALA A 117 11.88 10.59 2.00
CA ALA A 117 12.29 10.04 0.71
C ALA A 117 11.15 9.20 0.14
N LEU A 118 11.24 8.85 -1.14
CA LEU A 118 10.20 8.09 -1.83
C LEU A 118 10.64 6.66 -2.07
N TYR A 119 9.69 5.72 -2.07
CA TYR A 119 9.96 4.35 -2.49
C TYR A 119 8.99 3.85 -3.57
N SER A 120 9.48 2.91 -4.37
CA SER A 120 8.71 2.02 -5.24
C SER A 120 9.32 0.63 -5.23
N PHE A 121 8.65 -0.35 -5.84
CA PHE A 121 9.18 -1.71 -5.93
C PHE A 121 9.61 -2.04 -7.37
N SER A 122 10.80 -2.64 -7.49
CA SER A 122 11.21 -3.37 -8.69
C SER A 122 10.86 -4.83 -8.48
N ARG A 123 10.11 -5.42 -9.40
CA ARG A 123 9.52 -6.76 -9.24
C ARG A 123 10.01 -7.75 -10.30
N PRO A 124 9.84 -9.07 -10.07
CA PRO A 124 10.19 -10.08 -11.06
C PRO A 124 9.43 -9.86 -12.36
N LYS A 125 10.03 -10.29 -13.47
CA LYS A 125 9.35 -10.30 -14.76
C LYS A 125 8.21 -11.30 -14.74
N VAL A 126 7.11 -10.93 -15.39
CA VAL A 126 5.95 -11.80 -15.52
C VAL A 126 6.20 -12.85 -16.59
N ALA A 127 5.75 -14.08 -16.35
CA ALA A 127 5.73 -15.11 -17.37
C ALA A 127 4.84 -14.66 -18.54
N LYS A 128 5.28 -14.88 -19.78
CA LYS A 128 4.52 -14.47 -20.99
C LYS A 128 3.19 -15.21 -21.13
N LYS A 129 3.12 -16.45 -20.65
CA LYS A 129 1.95 -17.32 -20.69
C LYS A 129 1.84 -18.04 -19.35
N PRO A 130 1.34 -17.37 -18.30
CA PRO A 130 1.28 -17.97 -16.98
C PRO A 130 0.35 -19.18 -16.96
N ILE A 131 0.80 -20.27 -16.33
CA ILE A 131 0.00 -21.49 -16.19
C ILE A 131 -1.12 -21.26 -15.19
N THR A 132 -0.80 -20.68 -14.04
CA THR A 132 -1.76 -20.25 -13.02
C THR A 132 -1.67 -18.74 -12.82
N VAL A 133 -2.83 -18.10 -12.71
CA VAL A 133 -2.95 -16.70 -12.27
C VAL A 133 -3.65 -16.67 -10.92
N LEU A 134 -2.94 -16.18 -9.90
CA LEU A 134 -3.52 -15.87 -8.59
C LEU A 134 -3.93 -14.39 -8.56
N GLY A 135 -5.22 -14.14 -8.72
CA GLY A 135 -5.81 -12.82 -8.52
C GLY A 135 -6.12 -12.55 -7.05
N PHE A 136 -5.75 -11.40 -6.53
CA PHE A 136 -6.14 -10.96 -5.18
C PHE A 136 -6.43 -9.47 -5.12
N GLY A 137 -7.17 -9.05 -4.09
CA GLY A 137 -7.50 -7.66 -3.89
C GLY A 137 -8.11 -7.40 -2.51
N ILE A 138 -8.27 -6.12 -2.21
CA ILE A 138 -8.98 -5.65 -1.03
C ILE A 138 -10.35 -5.17 -1.49
N PHE A 139 -11.36 -6.03 -1.44
CA PHE A 139 -12.71 -5.71 -1.91
C PHE A 139 -13.47 -4.91 -0.85
N ASN A 140 -13.24 -3.60 -0.82
CA ASN A 140 -13.94 -2.66 0.05
C ASN A 140 -14.16 -1.32 -0.64
N GLU A 141 -14.94 -0.44 -0.02
CA GLU A 141 -15.31 0.86 -0.60
C GLU A 141 -14.09 1.66 -1.06
N TYR A 142 -13.00 1.63 -0.29
CA TYR A 142 -11.77 2.37 -0.58
C TYR A 142 -11.09 1.96 -1.89
N SER A 143 -11.26 0.71 -2.33
CA SER A 143 -10.77 0.24 -3.63
C SER A 143 -11.60 0.75 -4.80
N PHE A 144 -12.79 1.28 -4.53
CA PHE A 144 -13.78 1.66 -5.54
C PHE A 144 -14.19 3.13 -5.45
N TRP A 145 -13.36 3.97 -4.83
CA TRP A 145 -13.60 5.41 -4.80
C TRP A 145 -13.45 6.08 -6.17
N LYS A 146 -12.48 5.61 -6.96
CA LYS A 146 -12.17 6.12 -8.31
C LYS A 146 -13.08 5.48 -9.37
N ASN A 147 -13.16 4.15 -9.36
CA ASN A 147 -13.90 3.34 -10.33
C ASN A 147 -14.84 2.39 -9.59
N THR A 148 -15.96 2.04 -10.20
CA THR A 148 -16.87 1.00 -9.71
C THR A 148 -16.18 -0.38 -9.71
N PRO A 149 -16.71 -1.37 -8.97
CA PRO A 149 -16.19 -2.74 -9.03
C PRO A 149 -16.11 -3.31 -10.44
N GLU A 150 -17.10 -3.02 -11.29
CA GLU A 150 -17.14 -3.47 -12.68
C GLU A 150 -16.03 -2.81 -13.50
N GLU A 151 -15.88 -1.49 -13.44
CA GLU A 151 -14.81 -0.77 -14.15
C GLU A 151 -13.42 -1.22 -13.71
N CYS A 152 -13.19 -1.41 -12.41
CA CYS A 152 -11.95 -1.97 -11.88
C CYS A 152 -11.68 -3.37 -12.43
N PHE A 153 -12.69 -4.25 -12.43
CA PHE A 153 -12.55 -5.61 -12.91
C PHE A 153 -12.29 -5.67 -14.42
N LEU A 154 -13.04 -4.90 -15.21
CA LEU A 154 -12.87 -4.83 -16.67
C LEU A 154 -11.46 -4.35 -17.07
N ARG A 155 -10.83 -3.47 -16.28
CA ARG A 155 -9.45 -3.02 -16.52
C ARG A 155 -8.40 -4.12 -16.40
N VAL A 156 -8.66 -5.14 -15.58
CA VAL A 156 -7.66 -6.16 -15.24
C VAL A 156 -8.00 -7.54 -15.80
N LYS A 157 -9.26 -7.81 -16.17
CA LYS A 157 -9.69 -9.13 -16.65
C LYS A 157 -8.92 -9.57 -17.90
N ASP A 158 -8.64 -8.66 -18.81
CA ASP A 158 -8.01 -8.95 -20.10
C ASP A 158 -6.51 -9.22 -19.97
N LEU A 159 -5.95 -9.02 -18.78
CA LEU A 159 -4.58 -9.41 -18.44
C LEU A 159 -4.48 -10.90 -18.12
N ILE A 160 -5.60 -11.57 -17.80
CA ILE A 160 -5.63 -12.99 -17.43
C ILE A 160 -5.74 -13.83 -18.72
N PRO A 161 -4.75 -14.67 -19.06
CA PRO A 161 -4.84 -15.54 -20.22
C PRO A 161 -6.01 -16.51 -20.10
N ALA A 162 -6.74 -16.72 -21.20
CA ALA A 162 -7.94 -17.56 -21.22
C ALA A 162 -7.65 -19.01 -20.77
N ASP A 163 -6.51 -19.53 -21.20
CA ASP A 163 -5.97 -20.86 -21.02
C ASP A 163 -5.24 -21.08 -19.67
N SER A 164 -5.14 -20.04 -18.84
CA SER A 164 -4.57 -20.15 -17.49
C SER A 164 -5.57 -20.72 -16.48
N LYS A 165 -5.06 -21.46 -15.48
CA LYS A 165 -5.80 -21.79 -14.26
C LYS A 165 -6.02 -20.51 -13.46
N LYS A 166 -7.27 -20.23 -13.10
CA LYS A 166 -7.66 -19.01 -12.41
C LYS A 166 -7.88 -19.31 -10.93
N VAL A 167 -7.12 -18.66 -10.07
CA VAL A 167 -7.27 -18.75 -8.61
C VAL A 167 -7.52 -17.36 -8.07
N PHE A 168 -8.58 -17.18 -7.30
CA PHE A 168 -8.96 -15.89 -6.74
C PHE A 168 -8.94 -15.94 -5.22
N TYR A 169 -8.11 -15.10 -4.60
CA TYR A 169 -8.15 -14.85 -3.17
C TYR A 169 -9.03 -13.63 -2.87
N MET A 170 -10.18 -13.88 -2.26
CA MET A 170 -11.16 -12.88 -1.88
C MET A 170 -11.61 -13.14 -0.43
N PRO A 171 -10.91 -12.61 0.57
CA PRO A 171 -11.37 -12.75 1.95
C PRO A 171 -12.67 -11.96 2.14
N MET A 172 -13.67 -12.60 2.75
CA MET A 172 -14.90 -11.90 3.12
C MET A 172 -14.59 -10.88 4.22
N ARG A 173 -15.09 -9.65 4.05
CA ARG A 173 -14.95 -8.58 5.03
C ARG A 173 -16.33 -8.02 5.34
N GLU A 174 -16.77 -8.19 6.57
CA GLU A 174 -18.11 -7.78 7.00
C GLU A 174 -18.23 -6.27 7.22
N ARG A 175 -17.09 -5.58 7.38
CA ARG A 175 -17.06 -4.15 7.70
C ARG A 175 -15.92 -3.44 7.02
N SER A 176 -16.13 -2.16 6.76
CA SER A 176 -15.11 -1.26 6.27
C SER A 176 -13.99 -1.07 7.29
N VAL A 177 -12.86 -0.55 6.83
CA VAL A 177 -11.62 -0.56 7.60
C VAL A 177 -11.69 0.42 8.77
N PHE A 178 -11.98 1.69 8.52
CA PHE A 178 -12.06 2.72 9.56
C PHE A 178 -13.49 3.12 9.93
N GLN A 179 -14.49 2.64 9.19
CA GLN A 179 -15.89 3.02 9.34
C GLN A 179 -16.77 1.80 9.60
N SER A 180 -17.90 2.00 10.26
CA SER A 180 -18.94 0.98 10.45
C SER A 180 -19.85 0.86 9.22
N VAL A 181 -19.27 0.69 8.04
CA VAL A 181 -19.98 0.48 6.77
C VAL A 181 -19.98 -1.02 6.47
N ASP A 182 -21.13 -1.58 6.12
CA ASP A 182 -21.25 -2.97 5.66
C ASP A 182 -20.66 -3.12 4.25
N GLU A 183 -19.63 -3.96 4.12
CA GLU A 183 -18.91 -4.21 2.86
C GLU A 183 -19.41 -5.47 2.16
N SER A 184 -20.38 -6.18 2.75
CA SER A 184 -21.00 -7.38 2.16
C SER A 184 -21.57 -7.12 0.75
N PRO A 185 -22.19 -5.96 0.45
CA PRO A 185 -22.65 -5.65 -0.90
C PRO A 185 -21.51 -5.51 -1.91
N VAL A 186 -20.40 -4.87 -1.52
CA VAL A 186 -19.22 -4.68 -2.39
C VAL A 186 -18.57 -6.03 -2.69
N TYR A 187 -18.40 -6.85 -1.66
CA TYR A 187 -17.88 -8.20 -1.79
C TYR A 187 -18.77 -9.07 -2.69
N THR A 188 -20.08 -9.07 -2.43
CA THR A 188 -21.06 -9.86 -3.20
C THR A 188 -21.08 -9.44 -4.67
N ASN A 189 -21.06 -8.14 -4.96
CA ASN A 189 -21.01 -7.65 -6.34
C ASN A 189 -19.69 -8.04 -7.04
N SER A 190 -18.57 -7.99 -6.33
CA SER A 190 -17.28 -8.41 -6.88
C SER A 190 -17.25 -9.91 -7.22
N LEU A 191 -17.85 -10.76 -6.37
CA LEU A 191 -18.01 -12.19 -6.66
C LEU A 191 -18.92 -12.45 -7.85
N LYS A 192 -20.04 -11.71 -7.97
CA LYS A 192 -20.93 -11.81 -9.13
C LYS A 192 -20.19 -11.49 -10.43
N LEU A 193 -19.36 -10.45 -10.44
CA LEU A 193 -18.54 -10.10 -11.60
C LEU A 193 -17.58 -11.23 -11.98
N LEU A 194 -16.87 -11.84 -11.02
CA LEU A 194 -16.01 -12.99 -11.32
C LEU A 194 -16.80 -14.14 -11.95
N PHE A 195 -17.96 -14.49 -11.38
CA PHE A 195 -18.79 -15.57 -11.92
C PHE A 195 -19.37 -15.23 -13.30
N GLN A 196 -19.75 -13.98 -13.55
CA GLN A 196 -20.25 -13.54 -14.86
C GLN A 196 -19.18 -13.66 -15.95
N HIS A 197 -17.91 -13.41 -15.62
CA HIS A 197 -16.83 -13.38 -16.60
C HIS A 197 -16.06 -14.69 -16.74
N PHE A 198 -15.96 -15.49 -15.67
CA PHE A 198 -15.23 -16.76 -15.68
C PHE A 198 -16.14 -17.99 -15.47
N GLY A 199 -17.45 -17.81 -15.30
CA GLY A 199 -18.37 -18.90 -14.99
C GLY A 199 -17.96 -19.62 -13.71
N SER A 200 -17.99 -20.96 -13.74
CA SER A 200 -17.49 -21.81 -12.67
C SER A 200 -16.01 -22.21 -12.83
N ASP A 201 -15.31 -21.67 -13.84
CA ASP A 201 -13.93 -22.03 -14.18
C ASP A 201 -12.91 -21.19 -13.39
N PHE A 202 -13.02 -21.20 -12.06
CA PHE A 202 -12.00 -20.65 -11.17
C PHE A 202 -12.03 -21.28 -9.77
N GLU A 203 -10.89 -21.28 -9.09
CA GLU A 203 -10.79 -21.64 -7.68
C GLU A 203 -10.96 -20.40 -6.80
N LEU A 204 -11.91 -20.42 -5.86
CA LEU A 204 -12.07 -19.37 -4.85
C LEU A 204 -11.36 -19.73 -3.54
N ILE A 205 -10.55 -18.81 -3.04
CA ILE A 205 -9.91 -18.87 -1.73
C ILE A 205 -10.43 -17.71 -0.88
N THR A 206 -11.06 -18.02 0.25
CA THR A 206 -11.51 -17.01 1.23
C THR A 206 -10.68 -17.03 2.51
N ASN A 207 -9.93 -18.11 2.74
CA ASN A 207 -9.15 -18.33 3.95
C ASN A 207 -7.72 -17.78 3.81
N ASN A 208 -7.31 -16.97 4.80
CA ASN A 208 -5.99 -16.30 4.81
C ASN A 208 -4.81 -17.29 4.87
N ASN A 209 -4.94 -18.40 5.58
CA ASN A 209 -3.88 -19.40 5.67
C ASN A 209 -3.78 -20.21 4.37
N LYS A 210 -4.91 -20.44 3.69
CA LYS A 210 -4.94 -21.16 2.40
C LYS A 210 -4.25 -20.37 1.28
N VAL A 211 -4.38 -19.04 1.24
CA VAL A 211 -3.65 -18.24 0.22
C VAL A 211 -2.14 -18.29 0.45
N LEU A 212 -1.68 -18.25 1.71
CA LEU A 212 -0.26 -18.33 2.03
C LEU A 212 0.35 -19.71 1.74
N SER A 213 -0.46 -20.77 1.77
CA SER A 213 -0.03 -22.12 1.39
C SER A 213 -0.20 -22.44 -0.09
N THR A 214 -0.71 -21.50 -0.89
CA THR A 214 -0.85 -21.68 -2.34
C THR A 214 0.55 -21.79 -2.97
N LYS A 215 0.79 -22.92 -3.65
CA LYS A 215 2.04 -23.19 -4.36
C LYS A 215 1.94 -22.57 -5.75
N LEU A 216 2.72 -21.52 -5.98
CA LEU A 216 2.97 -20.94 -7.28
C LEU A 216 4.45 -21.18 -7.62
N GLU A 217 4.72 -21.52 -8.87
CA GLU A 217 6.05 -21.85 -9.37
C GLU A 217 6.56 -20.80 -10.37
N ALA A 218 7.84 -20.87 -10.71
CA ALA A 218 8.45 -20.02 -11.74
C ALA A 218 7.79 -20.30 -13.11
N GLY A 219 6.82 -19.46 -13.48
CA GLY A 219 5.93 -19.69 -14.61
C GLY A 219 4.48 -19.31 -14.32
N ASP A 220 4.12 -19.16 -13.05
CA ASP A 220 2.84 -18.59 -12.63
C ASP A 220 2.92 -17.06 -12.52
N ALA A 221 1.77 -16.42 -12.32
CA ALA A 221 1.68 -14.98 -12.08
C ALA A 221 0.68 -14.63 -10.99
N ILE A 222 0.86 -13.46 -10.41
CA ILE A 222 -0.13 -12.81 -9.56
C ILE A 222 -0.80 -11.65 -10.30
N LEU A 223 -1.98 -11.25 -9.84
CA LEU A 223 -2.69 -10.07 -10.35
C LEU A 223 -3.37 -9.34 -9.19
N ASN A 224 -3.14 -8.03 -9.05
CA ASN A 224 -3.93 -7.21 -8.16
C ASN A 224 -5.23 -6.77 -8.84
N ILE A 225 -6.35 -7.27 -8.35
CA ILE A 225 -7.70 -6.99 -8.89
C ILE A 225 -8.21 -5.62 -8.46
N THR A 226 -7.65 -5.07 -7.38
CA THR A 226 -8.00 -3.76 -6.85
C THR A 226 -6.75 -2.85 -6.81
N PRO A 227 -6.16 -2.52 -7.97
CA PRO A 227 -4.89 -1.77 -8.03
C PRO A 227 -5.03 -0.34 -7.48
N ASP A 228 -6.25 0.18 -7.46
CA ASP A 228 -6.56 1.52 -6.98
C ASP A 228 -6.78 1.59 -5.45
N ASN A 229 -6.51 0.51 -4.70
CA ASN A 229 -6.69 0.52 -3.25
C ASN A 229 -5.96 1.70 -2.59
N LEU A 230 -6.67 2.40 -1.69
CA LEU A 230 -6.24 3.64 -1.07
C LEU A 230 -5.79 3.47 0.40
N LEU A 231 -5.80 2.24 0.92
CA LEU A 231 -5.49 1.95 2.32
C LEU A 231 -4.03 1.60 2.55
N CYS A 232 -3.44 0.86 1.62
CA CYS A 232 -2.06 0.41 1.71
C CYS A 232 -1.31 0.79 0.42
N SER A 233 -0.08 1.26 0.58
CA SER A 233 0.84 1.50 -0.52
C SER A 233 1.52 0.24 -1.03
N ASP A 234 1.59 -0.78 -0.18
CA ASP A 234 2.09 -2.11 -0.50
C ASP A 234 1.11 -3.19 -0.05
N ASN A 235 1.38 -4.43 -0.42
CA ASN A 235 0.62 -5.59 0.05
C ASN A 235 1.60 -6.72 0.34
N TYR A 236 1.51 -7.33 1.52
CA TYR A 236 2.38 -8.45 1.85
C TYR A 236 2.29 -9.61 0.85
N LEU A 237 1.13 -9.89 0.26
CA LEU A 237 1.01 -10.94 -0.76
C LEU A 237 1.89 -10.66 -1.98
N ASN A 238 2.00 -9.39 -2.37
CA ASN A 238 2.93 -8.97 -3.43
C ASN A 238 4.36 -9.33 -3.06
N HIS A 239 4.80 -8.96 -1.85
CA HIS A 239 6.14 -9.28 -1.35
C HIS A 239 6.37 -10.79 -1.27
N PHE A 240 5.43 -11.53 -0.67
CA PHE A 240 5.50 -12.97 -0.46
C PHE A 240 5.69 -13.73 -1.77
N PHE A 241 4.88 -13.44 -2.80
CA PHE A 241 5.00 -14.11 -4.09
C PHE A 241 6.18 -13.58 -4.93
N SER A 242 6.47 -12.27 -4.87
CA SER A 242 7.65 -11.72 -5.55
C SER A 242 8.96 -12.31 -5.01
N SER A 243 9.03 -12.64 -3.71
CA SER A 243 10.19 -13.33 -3.11
C SER A 243 10.44 -14.74 -3.65
N LYS A 244 9.46 -15.31 -4.37
CA LYS A 244 9.53 -16.62 -5.04
C LYS A 244 9.66 -16.50 -6.55
N ASN A 245 10.09 -15.34 -7.06
CA ASN A 245 10.23 -15.06 -8.49
C ASN A 245 8.90 -15.10 -9.28
N ILE A 246 7.78 -14.77 -8.62
CA ILE A 246 6.47 -14.67 -9.27
C ILE A 246 6.19 -13.21 -9.64
N GLY A 247 5.96 -12.94 -10.93
CA GLY A 247 5.67 -11.60 -11.44
C GLY A 247 4.19 -11.20 -11.32
N GLU A 248 3.92 -9.89 -11.33
CA GLU A 248 2.56 -9.33 -11.31
C GLU A 248 2.10 -8.86 -12.70
N LEU A 249 0.98 -9.41 -13.19
CA LEU A 249 0.35 -9.02 -14.45
C LEU A 249 -0.12 -7.56 -14.42
N GLY A 250 0.01 -6.87 -15.55
CA GLY A 250 -0.48 -5.49 -15.72
C GLY A 250 0.36 -4.42 -15.03
N LEU A 251 1.43 -4.81 -14.31
CA LEU A 251 2.42 -3.85 -13.86
C LEU A 251 3.31 -3.50 -15.06
N GLU A 252 3.33 -2.22 -15.47
CA GLU A 252 4.36 -1.77 -16.40
C GLU A 252 5.73 -2.08 -15.79
N GLU A 253 6.67 -2.61 -16.59
CA GLU A 253 8.06 -2.70 -16.15
C GLU A 253 8.47 -1.30 -15.70
N THR A 254 8.63 -1.10 -14.40
CA THR A 254 9.10 0.16 -13.86
C THR A 254 10.50 0.32 -14.43
N LYS A 255 10.63 1.16 -15.47
CA LYS A 255 11.94 1.62 -15.93
C LYS A 255 12.61 2.13 -14.67
N SER A 256 13.65 1.43 -14.22
CA SER A 256 14.41 1.83 -13.06
C SER A 256 14.73 3.29 -13.24
N ALA A 257 14.19 4.15 -12.38
CA ALA A 257 14.54 5.56 -12.42
C ALA A 257 16.07 5.58 -12.32
N SER A 258 16.73 6.10 -13.35
CA SER A 258 18.20 6.10 -13.47
C SER A 258 18.89 6.86 -12.32
N SER A 259 18.12 7.55 -11.47
CA SER A 259 18.56 8.35 -10.32
C SER A 259 18.23 7.74 -8.95
N GLY A 260 17.56 6.59 -8.84
CA GLY A 260 17.20 5.97 -7.56
C GLY A 260 18.23 4.95 -7.04
N ARG A 261 18.28 4.76 -5.72
CA ARG A 261 19.02 3.67 -5.05
C ARG A 261 18.18 2.40 -5.01
N LYS A 262 18.80 1.24 -5.16
CA LYS A 262 18.12 -0.06 -5.09
C LYS A 262 18.63 -0.85 -3.89
N TYR A 263 17.72 -1.42 -3.12
CA TYR A 263 18.03 -2.30 -2.00
C TYR A 263 17.22 -3.59 -2.14
N ALA A 264 17.90 -4.72 -2.02
CA ALA A 264 17.26 -6.02 -2.13
C ALA A 264 16.32 -6.25 -0.94
N LEU A 265 15.05 -6.55 -1.22
CA LEU A 265 14.11 -7.06 -0.22
C LEU A 265 14.13 -8.59 -0.15
N SER A 266 14.47 -9.22 -1.28
CA SER A 266 14.71 -10.66 -1.42
C SER A 266 15.55 -10.89 -2.68
N LEU A 267 15.79 -12.15 -3.04
CA LEU A 267 16.57 -12.51 -4.22
C LEU A 267 16.02 -11.95 -5.55
N TYR A 268 14.71 -11.69 -5.65
CA TYR A 268 14.06 -11.40 -6.94
C TYR A 268 13.35 -10.04 -6.99
N HIS A 269 13.34 -9.27 -5.91
CA HIS A 269 12.68 -7.97 -5.91
C HIS A 269 13.36 -6.98 -4.96
N ASP A 270 13.35 -5.72 -5.39
CA ASP A 270 14.05 -4.62 -4.73
C ASP A 270 13.05 -3.54 -4.34
N VAL A 271 13.40 -2.80 -3.30
CA VAL A 271 12.87 -1.46 -3.10
C VAL A 271 13.78 -0.44 -3.77
N CYS A 272 13.18 0.42 -4.57
CA CYS A 272 13.83 1.54 -5.23
C CYS A 272 13.53 2.81 -4.43
N ILE A 273 14.55 3.46 -3.87
CA ILE A 273 14.42 4.71 -3.13
C ILE A 273 14.86 5.89 -3.99
N SER A 274 14.07 6.96 -4.02
CA SER A 274 14.38 8.19 -4.74
C SER A 274 14.14 9.43 -3.88
N GLU A 275 14.72 10.56 -4.26
CA GLU A 275 14.38 11.84 -3.65
C GLU A 275 12.98 12.28 -4.06
N ILE A 276 12.41 13.20 -3.27
CA ILE A 276 11.17 13.87 -3.61
C ILE A 276 11.39 14.83 -4.78
N ASN A 277 10.57 14.69 -5.80
CA ASN A 277 10.40 15.65 -6.88
C ASN A 277 9.22 16.58 -6.54
N SER A 278 9.43 17.88 -6.64
CA SER A 278 8.43 18.89 -6.25
C SER A 278 7.31 19.08 -7.29
N GLU A 279 7.20 18.18 -8.26
CA GLU A 279 6.27 18.29 -9.38
C GLU A 279 4.89 17.73 -9.03
N GLY A 280 3.86 18.58 -9.06
CA GLY A 280 2.46 18.14 -8.93
C GLY A 280 1.90 18.10 -7.51
N GLU A 281 2.38 18.97 -6.62
CA GLU A 281 1.88 19.08 -5.24
C GLU A 281 0.36 19.34 -5.15
N ALA A 282 -0.35 18.45 -4.45
CA ALA A 282 -1.77 18.58 -4.12
C ALA A 282 -2.00 19.03 -2.67
N PHE A 283 -0.99 18.91 -1.79
CA PHE A 283 -1.14 19.14 -0.35
C PHE A 283 -1.72 20.52 -0.02
N ALA A 284 -1.20 21.60 -0.58
CA ALA A 284 -1.64 22.96 -0.27
C ALA A 284 -3.13 23.18 -0.62
N SER A 285 -3.55 22.68 -1.78
CA SER A 285 -4.96 22.73 -2.23
C SER A 285 -5.86 21.89 -1.33
N MET A 286 -5.43 20.67 -0.98
CA MET A 286 -6.12 19.79 -0.05
C MET A 286 -6.29 20.44 1.33
N PHE A 287 -5.21 21.00 1.88
CA PHE A 287 -5.21 21.67 3.19
C PHE A 287 -6.15 22.88 3.20
N TYR A 288 -6.10 23.73 2.18
CA TYR A 288 -6.98 24.90 2.07
C TYR A 288 -8.45 24.51 1.97
N LYS A 289 -8.81 23.56 1.09
CA LYS A 289 -10.20 23.08 0.95
C LYS A 289 -10.71 22.45 2.24
N MET A 290 -9.89 21.65 2.93
CA MET A 290 -10.24 21.05 4.21
C MET A 290 -10.59 22.11 5.27
N ARG A 291 -9.81 23.21 5.32
CA ARG A 291 -10.05 24.34 6.24
C ARG A 291 -11.35 25.06 5.93
N ILE A 292 -11.62 25.40 4.65
CA ILE A 292 -12.88 26.05 4.25
C ILE A 292 -14.09 25.19 4.63
N LEU A 293 -14.01 23.89 4.37
CA LEU A 293 -15.11 22.95 4.63
C LEU A 293 -15.20 22.53 6.10
N ASN A 294 -14.33 23.05 6.97
CA ASN A 294 -14.23 22.72 8.39
C ASN A 294 -14.19 21.19 8.65
N VAL A 295 -13.40 20.47 7.86
CA VAL A 295 -13.24 19.02 7.98
C VAL A 295 -12.06 18.71 8.89
N LYS A 296 -12.26 17.93 9.95
CA LYS A 296 -11.16 17.48 10.82
C LYS A 296 -10.36 16.35 10.14
N PRO A 297 -9.03 16.45 9.99
CA PRO A 297 -8.19 15.41 9.38
C PRO A 297 -8.04 14.23 10.33
N SER A 298 -8.90 13.22 10.18
CA SER A 298 -8.84 12.01 10.99
C SER A 298 -9.44 10.85 10.23
N GLU A 299 -8.77 9.71 10.28
CA GLU A 299 -9.24 8.46 9.68
C GLU A 299 -10.52 7.96 10.35
N LEU A 300 -10.86 8.45 11.55
CA LEU A 300 -12.10 8.09 12.24
C LEU A 300 -13.26 9.03 11.91
N ASN A 301 -13.01 10.11 11.18
CA ASN A 301 -14.02 11.12 10.85
C ASN A 301 -14.68 10.81 9.49
N PRO A 302 -15.98 10.44 9.43
CA PRO A 302 -16.64 10.16 8.16
C PRO A 302 -16.62 11.32 7.16
N LYS A 303 -16.69 12.57 7.63
CA LYS A 303 -16.59 13.75 6.75
C LYS A 303 -15.22 13.84 6.06
N PHE A 304 -14.17 13.34 6.71
CA PHE A 304 -12.83 13.29 6.11
C PHE A 304 -12.75 12.29 4.96
N HIS A 305 -13.38 11.12 5.10
CA HIS A 305 -13.48 10.14 4.02
C HIS A 305 -14.26 10.68 2.83
N ILE A 306 -15.41 11.31 3.06
CA ILE A 306 -16.22 11.94 2.00
C ILE A 306 -15.39 13.01 1.27
N PHE A 307 -14.69 13.86 2.03
CA PHE A 307 -13.81 14.89 1.48
C PHE A 307 -12.72 14.30 0.56
N LEU A 308 -11.98 13.28 1.03
CA LEU A 308 -10.94 12.64 0.22
C LEU A 308 -11.53 11.92 -1.01
N LYS A 309 -12.67 11.24 -0.85
CA LYS A 309 -13.37 10.55 -1.95
C LYS A 309 -13.78 11.52 -3.06
N GLU A 310 -14.30 12.69 -2.71
CA GLU A 310 -14.62 13.72 -3.69
C GLU A 310 -13.39 14.27 -4.40
N LEU A 311 -12.31 14.52 -3.67
CA LEU A 311 -11.06 15.00 -4.29
C LEU A 311 -10.48 13.98 -5.26
N ASN A 312 -10.53 12.70 -4.91
CA ASN A 312 -10.10 11.61 -5.78
C ASN A 312 -10.96 11.54 -7.06
N ARG A 313 -12.30 11.55 -6.91
CA ARG A 313 -13.23 11.49 -8.07
C ARG A 313 -13.10 12.67 -9.02
N LYS A 314 -12.83 13.87 -8.50
CA LYS A 314 -12.63 15.09 -9.30
C LYS A 314 -11.23 15.15 -9.95
N GLY A 315 -10.40 14.12 -9.80
CA GLY A 315 -9.01 14.10 -10.30
C GLY A 315 -8.12 15.17 -9.63
N SER A 316 -8.55 15.73 -8.49
CA SER A 316 -7.78 16.74 -7.75
C SER A 316 -6.59 16.13 -7.00
N LEU A 317 -6.64 14.82 -6.75
CA LEU A 317 -5.51 14.01 -6.34
C LEU A 317 -5.03 13.28 -7.60
N LYS A 318 -3.79 13.52 -8.03
CA LYS A 318 -3.19 12.78 -9.15
C LYS A 318 -2.86 11.37 -8.67
N ILE A 319 -3.88 10.49 -8.62
CA ILE A 319 -3.77 9.07 -8.26
C ILE A 319 -3.71 8.21 -9.51
#